data_AF-A0A817S205-F1
#
_entry.id   AF-A0A817S205-F1
#
_cell.length_a   1.000
_cell.length_b   1.000
_cell.length_c   1.000
_cell.angle_alpha   90.00
_cell.angle_beta   90.00
_cell.angle_gamma   90.00
#
_symmetry.space_group_name_H-M   'P 1'
#
loop_
_entity.id
_entity.type
_entity.pdbx_description
1 polymer ?
#
loop_
_entity_poly.entity_id
_entity_poly.type
_entity_poly.pdbx_seq_one_letter_code
_entity_poly.pdbx_strand_id
1 'polypeptide(L)'
;MRQAMLDAEVEDDVYGGDLTVLKLQDIAAKLLGREAALFVPSETMEDLICALNHCSQFGSEMILGDECYMNIYQQDGCATLARIHSRTVTT
;
A
#
# COMPACT_ATOMS: atom_id res chain seq x y z
N MET A 1 15.47 -16.65 5.83
CA MET A 1 14.60 -15.59 6.39
C MET A 1 14.98 -15.24 7.83
N ARG A 2 14.86 -16.14 8.81
CA ARG A 2 15.20 -15.82 10.22
C ARG A 2 16.61 -15.27 10.43
N GLN A 3 17.62 -15.85 9.77
CA GLN A 3 18.99 -15.34 9.83
C GLN A 3 19.11 -13.93 9.22
N ALA A 4 18.47 -13.68 8.07
CA ALA A 4 18.46 -12.35 7.44
C ALA A 4 17.79 -11.29 8.33
N MET A 5 16.75 -11.64 9.08
CA MET A 5 16.13 -10.74 10.05
C MET A 5 17.05 -10.49 11.26
N LEU A 6 17.79 -11.51 11.71
CA LEU A 6 18.75 -11.37 12.81
C LEU A 6 19.92 -10.46 12.44
N ASP A 7 20.38 -10.54 11.20
CA ASP A 7 21.55 -9.82 10.70
C ASP A 7 21.21 -8.43 10.11
N ALA A 8 19.93 -8.05 10.06
CA ALA A 8 19.51 -6.77 9.48
C ALA A 8 19.93 -5.59 10.35
N GLU A 9 20.49 -4.56 9.72
CA GLU A 9 20.69 -3.25 10.36
C GLU A 9 19.33 -2.56 10.50
N VAL A 10 18.95 -2.18 11.71
CA VAL A 10 17.66 -1.51 12.00
C VAL A 10 17.90 -0.16 12.65
N GLU A 11 17.04 0.81 12.31
CA GLU A 11 17.07 2.17 12.84
C GLU A 11 15.65 2.74 12.79
N ASP A 12 15.47 4.03 13.07
CA ASP A 12 14.18 4.70 12.98
C ASP A 12 13.79 5.01 11.52
N ASP A 13 12.79 4.29 11.00
CA ASP A 13 12.24 4.49 9.66
C ASP A 13 11.47 5.82 9.50
N VAL A 14 10.88 6.36 10.57
CA VAL A 14 10.12 7.63 10.51
C VAL A 14 11.03 8.80 10.12
N TYR A 15 12.29 8.77 10.58
CA TYR A 15 13.30 9.76 10.21
C TYR A 15 14.13 9.35 8.97
N GLY A 16 13.80 8.22 8.32
CA GLY A 16 14.52 7.69 7.17
C GLY A 16 15.90 7.12 7.51
N GLY A 17 16.11 6.71 8.77
CA GLY A 17 17.37 6.14 9.23
C GLY A 17 17.51 4.64 8.92
N ASP A 18 16.41 3.92 8.69
CA ASP A 18 16.46 2.46 8.53
C ASP A 18 16.99 2.05 7.14
N LEU A 19 18.27 1.67 7.12
CA LEU A 19 18.95 1.25 5.89
C LEU A 19 18.37 -0.04 5.30
N THR A 20 17.77 -0.92 6.10
CA THR A 20 17.19 -2.16 5.59
C THR A 20 15.89 -1.88 4.84
N VAL A 21 15.02 -1.01 5.39
CA VAL A 21 13.79 -0.55 4.72
C VAL A 21 14.12 0.22 3.44
N LEU A 22 15.07 1.15 3.49
CA LEU A 22 15.50 1.92 2.31
C LEU A 22 16.02 1.01 1.19
N LYS A 23 16.87 0.03 1.52
CA LYS A 23 17.38 -0.96 0.54
C LYS A 23 16.24 -1.78 -0.06
N LEU A 24 15.28 -2.23 0.74
CA LEU A 24 14.11 -2.98 0.25
C LEU A 24 13.29 -2.15 -0.73
N GLN A 25 12.98 -0.91 -0.39
CA GLN A 25 12.21 0.01 -1.24
C GLN A 25 12.96 0.35 -2.54
N ASP A 26 14.26 0.60 -2.50
CA ASP A 26 15.07 0.85 -3.70
C ASP A 26 15.10 -0.37 -4.65
N ILE A 27 15.26 -1.58 -4.11
CA ILE A 27 15.20 -2.81 -4.89
C ILE A 27 13.82 -2.98 -5.53
N ALA A 28 12.74 -2.77 -4.78
CA ALA A 28 11.37 -2.89 -5.28
C ALA A 28 11.07 -1.86 -6.38
N ALA A 29 11.46 -0.60 -6.19
CA ALA A 29 11.29 0.46 -7.17
C ALA A 29 12.00 0.14 -8.48
N LYS A 30 13.27 -0.30 -8.42
CA LYS A 30 14.05 -0.72 -9.59
C LYS A 30 13.46 -1.93 -10.30
N LEU A 31 13.04 -2.94 -9.55
CA LEU A 31 12.46 -4.16 -10.11
C LEU A 31 11.16 -3.88 -10.87
N LEU A 32 10.34 -2.96 -10.37
CA LEU A 32 9.05 -2.59 -10.96
C LEU A 32 9.14 -1.44 -11.97
N GLY A 33 10.32 -0.86 -12.19
CA GLY A 33 10.51 0.29 -13.07
C GLY A 33 9.75 1.54 -12.60
N ARG A 34 9.68 1.75 -11.28
CA ARG A 34 9.02 2.90 -10.64
C ARG A 34 10.05 3.85 -10.03
N GLU A 35 9.66 5.10 -9.85
CA GLU A 35 10.53 6.14 -9.26
C GLU A 35 10.81 5.88 -7.78
N ALA A 36 9.84 5.31 -7.06
CA ALA A 36 9.93 4.98 -5.64
C ALA A 36 9.03 3.79 -5.29
N ALA A 37 9.27 3.22 -4.12
CA ALA A 37 8.40 2.25 -3.46
C ALA A 37 8.31 2.58 -1.97
N LEU A 38 7.24 2.13 -1.32
CA LEU A 38 7.01 2.31 0.10
C LEU A 38 6.72 0.95 0.73
N PHE A 39 7.45 0.59 1.78
CA PHE A 39 7.15 -0.61 2.56
C PHE A 39 6.03 -0.29 3.54
N VAL A 40 5.01 -1.14 3.58
CA VAL A 40 3.89 -1.02 4.52
C VAL A 40 3.60 -2.36 5.20
N PRO A 41 2.99 -2.38 6.40
CA PRO A 41 2.80 -3.60 7.17
C PRO A 41 1.86 -4.63 6.55
N SER A 42 0.95 -4.20 5.66
CA SER A 42 -0.02 -5.09 5.01
C SER A 42 -0.50 -4.55 3.67
N GLU A 43 -0.96 -5.46 2.82
CA GLU A 43 -1.65 -5.15 1.56
C GLU A 43 -2.91 -4.29 1.79
N THR A 44 -3.67 -4.54 2.86
CA THR A 44 -4.83 -3.68 3.22
C THR A 44 -4.44 -2.23 3.47
N MET A 45 -3.27 -1.98 4.06
CA MET A 45 -2.79 -0.60 4.25
C MET A 45 -2.30 -0.01 2.92
N GLU A 46 -1.61 -0.81 2.09
CA GLU A 46 -1.14 -0.42 0.77
C GLU A 46 -2.30 0.04 -0.12
N ASP A 47 -3.34 -0.79 -0.25
CA ASP A 47 -4.54 -0.51 -1.02
C ASP A 47 -5.25 0.76 -0.55
N LEU A 48 -5.37 0.96 0.77
CA LEU A 48 -6.00 2.16 1.33
C LEU A 48 -5.18 3.43 1.03
N ILE A 49 -3.85 3.37 1.16
CA ILE A 49 -2.96 4.48 0.80
C ILE A 49 -3.05 4.77 -0.68
N CYS A 50 -3.07 3.73 -1.53
CA CYS A 50 -3.23 3.84 -2.97
C CYS A 50 -4.54 4.56 -3.32
N ALA A 51 -5.66 4.13 -2.73
CA ALA A 51 -6.97 4.75 -2.92
C ALA A 51 -6.97 6.22 -2.48
N LEU A 52 -6.44 6.55 -1.29
CA LEU A 52 -6.32 7.93 -0.78
C LEU A 52 -5.46 8.83 -1.66
N ASN A 53 -4.37 8.29 -2.22
CA ASN A 53 -3.45 9.06 -3.05
C ASN A 53 -4.01 9.31 -4.46
N HIS A 54 -4.73 8.34 -5.03
CA HIS A 54 -5.31 8.46 -6.37
C HIS A 54 -6.69 9.15 -6.38
N CYS A 55 -7.47 9.01 -5.31
CA CYS A 55 -8.75 9.69 -5.15
C CYS A 55 -8.57 10.95 -4.30
N SER A 56 -8.11 12.02 -4.93
CA SER A 56 -7.68 13.26 -4.24
C SER A 56 -8.81 14.06 -3.56
N GLN A 57 -10.06 13.62 -3.63
CA GLN A 57 -11.22 14.31 -3.05
C GLN A 57 -12.15 13.34 -2.33
N PHE A 58 -12.68 13.74 -1.18
CA PHE A 58 -13.74 12.99 -0.51
C PHE A 58 -14.99 12.93 -1.38
N GLY A 59 -15.61 11.75 -1.45
CA GLY A 59 -16.73 11.47 -2.34
C GLY A 59 -16.33 11.13 -3.78
N SER A 60 -15.02 10.99 -4.08
CA SER A 60 -14.57 10.43 -5.36
C SER A 60 -15.10 9.01 -5.54
N GLU A 61 -15.25 8.60 -6.80
CA GLU A 61 -15.59 7.24 -7.19
C GLU A 61 -14.34 6.47 -7.62
N MET A 62 -14.23 5.22 -7.19
CA MET A 62 -13.22 4.27 -7.63
C MET A 62 -13.90 3.07 -8.29
N ILE A 63 -13.48 2.73 -9.50
CA ILE A 63 -14.01 1.59 -10.25
C ILE A 63 -13.08 0.38 -10.06
N LEU A 64 -13.66 -0.77 -9.71
CA LEU A 64 -12.92 -2.00 -9.40
C LEU A 64 -13.77 -3.26 -9.69
N GLY A 65 -13.14 -4.42 -9.79
CA GLY A 65 -13.84 -5.69 -10.06
C GLY A 65 -14.74 -6.11 -8.89
N ASP A 66 -15.89 -6.74 -9.17
CA ASP A 66 -16.83 -7.19 -8.13
C ASP A 66 -16.21 -8.20 -7.14
N GLU A 67 -15.23 -8.99 -7.59
CA GLU A 67 -14.45 -9.90 -6.75
C GLU A 67 -13.13 -9.33 -6.20
N CYS A 68 -12.87 -8.04 -6.35
CA CYS A 68 -11.62 -7.42 -5.90
C CYS A 68 -11.44 -7.52 -4.37
N TYR A 69 -10.22 -7.83 -3.92
CA TYR A 69 -9.90 -7.98 -2.50
C TYR A 69 -10.22 -6.73 -1.67
N MET A 70 -9.97 -5.56 -2.26
CA MET A 70 -10.29 -4.25 -1.69
C MET A 70 -11.80 -4.06 -1.42
N ASN A 71 -12.67 -4.73 -2.20
CA ASN A 71 -14.13 -4.68 -2.04
C ASN A 71 -14.65 -5.69 -1.02
N ILE A 72 -14.13 -6.92 -1.03
CA ILE A 72 -14.72 -8.03 -0.28
C ILE A 72 -14.11 -8.20 1.11
N TYR A 73 -12.80 -8.01 1.24
CA TYR A 73 -12.05 -8.52 2.39
C TYR A 73 -11.44 -7.43 3.28
N GLN A 74 -11.53 -6.16 2.88
CA GLN A 74 -10.95 -5.03 3.62
C GLN A 74 -11.95 -4.27 4.51
N GLN A 75 -13.13 -4.86 4.77
CA GLN A 75 -14.16 -4.27 5.63
C GLN A 75 -14.54 -2.83 5.20
N ASP A 76 -14.59 -2.60 3.89
CA ASP A 76 -14.91 -1.30 3.29
C ASP A 76 -14.04 -0.14 3.81
N GLY A 77 -12.75 -0.37 4.05
CA GLY A 77 -11.79 0.68 4.47
C GLY A 77 -11.79 1.91 3.57
N CYS A 78 -11.93 1.73 2.25
CA CYS A 78 -12.01 2.83 1.29
C CYS A 78 -13.25 3.72 1.50
N ALA A 79 -14.40 3.12 1.83
CA ALA A 79 -15.61 3.90 2.11
C ALA A 79 -15.58 4.53 3.51
N THR A 80 -15.16 3.76 4.52
CA THR A 80 -15.24 4.15 5.93
C THR A 80 -14.16 5.13 6.37
N LEU A 81 -12.92 4.96 5.87
CA LEU A 81 -11.77 5.79 6.26
C LEU A 81 -11.45 6.85 5.19
N ALA A 82 -11.47 6.46 3.92
CA ALA A 82 -11.09 7.35 2.82
C ALA A 82 -12.26 8.14 2.23
N ARG A 83 -13.51 7.80 2.58
CA ARG A 83 -14.74 8.44 2.06
C ARG A 83 -14.82 8.35 0.53
N ILE A 84 -14.42 7.22 -0.04
CA ILE A 84 -14.42 6.93 -1.47
C ILE A 84 -15.57 5.97 -1.76
N HIS A 85 -16.33 6.25 -2.82
CA HIS A 85 -17.39 5.37 -3.30
C HIS A 85 -16.79 4.27 -4.20
N SER A 86 -16.96 3.01 -3.82
CA SER A 86 -16.61 1.88 -4.68
C SER A 86 -17.73 1.57 -5.65
N ARG A 87 -17.41 1.60 -6.95
CA ARG A 87 -18.29 1.13 -8.02
C ARG A 87 -17.74 -0.15 -8.62
N THR A 88 -18.45 -1.25 -8.45
CA THR A 88 -18.02 -2.55 -8.96
C THR A 88 -18.38 -2.74 -10.43
N VAL A 89 -17.53 -3.44 -11.16
CA VAL A 89 -17.79 -3.98 -12.50
C VAL A 89 -17.62 -5.49 -12.48
N THR A 90 -18.52 -6.23 -13.14
CA THR A 90 -18.39 -7.69 -13.25
C THR A 90 -17.18 -8.04 -14.11
N THR A 91 -16.27 -8.82 -13.53
CA THR A 91 -15.01 -9.25 -14.16
C THR A 91 -14.96 -10.73 -14.43
#